data_AF-A0A2W6VHH5-F1
#
_entry.id   AF-A0A2W6VHH5-F1
#
_cell.length_a   1.000
_cell.length_b   1.000
_cell.length_c   1.000
_cell.angle_alpha   90.00
_cell.angle_beta   90.00
_cell.angle_gamma   90.00
#
_symmetry.space_group_name_H-M   'P 1'
#
loop_
_entity.id
_entity.type
_entity.pdbx_description
1 polymer ?
#
loop_
_entity_poly.entity_id
_entity_poly.type
_entity_poly.pdbx_seq_one_letter_code
_entity_poly.pdbx_strand_id
1 'polypeptide(L)'
;MTASSDDEQDEVAQATQWLERVTGDPMADAVAGRIRVDAVSAPEERRRYQECRVEATAEAPGIPPTQVVLEVVIDRRFWPRAGQLLPARVSVSRPTAVEVGWDALRR
;
A
#
# COMPACT_ATOMS: atom_id res chain seq x y z
N MET A 1 -29.65 -14.22 40.35
CA MET A 1 -29.76 -13.98 38.90
C MET A 1 -28.58 -13.09 38.51
N THR A 2 -27.46 -13.69 38.14
CA THR A 2 -26.19 -13.03 37.76
C THR A 2 -25.67 -13.74 36.52
N ALA A 3 -26.41 -13.61 35.41
CA ALA A 3 -26.10 -14.25 34.13
C ALA A 3 -25.89 -13.24 32.99
N SER A 4 -25.89 -11.93 33.29
CA SER A 4 -25.84 -10.88 32.27
C SER A 4 -24.42 -10.40 31.93
N SER A 5 -23.43 -10.62 32.80
CA SER A 5 -22.10 -10.01 32.64
C SER A 5 -21.14 -10.78 31.72
N ASP A 6 -21.35 -12.08 31.47
CA ASP A 6 -20.54 -12.85 30.51
C ASP A 6 -20.96 -12.56 29.06
N ASP A 7 -22.27 -12.40 28.81
CA ASP A 7 -22.83 -12.12 27.47
C ASP A 7 -22.38 -10.75 26.93
N GLU A 8 -22.34 -9.73 27.80
CA GLU A 8 -21.83 -8.39 27.46
C GLU A 8 -20.31 -8.39 27.16
N GLN A 9 -19.53 -9.28 27.78
CA GLN A 9 -18.10 -9.39 27.51
C GLN A 9 -17.83 -10.09 26.16
N ASP A 10 -18.62 -11.09 25.81
CA ASP A 10 -18.54 -11.79 24.52
C ASP A 10 -18.94 -10.88 23.35
N GLU A 11 -19.97 -10.04 23.52
CA GLU A 11 -20.35 -9.05 22.50
C GLU A 11 -19.24 -8.01 22.27
N VAL A 12 -18.61 -7.51 23.33
CA VAL A 12 -17.50 -6.55 23.23
C VAL A 12 -16.26 -7.18 22.60
N ALA A 13 -15.95 -8.43 22.92
CA ALA A 13 -14.84 -9.16 22.30
C ALA A 13 -15.09 -9.40 20.80
N GLN A 14 -16.32 -9.76 20.41
CA GLN A 14 -16.71 -9.91 19.01
C GLN A 14 -16.68 -8.57 18.26
N ALA A 15 -17.16 -7.49 18.88
CA ALA A 15 -17.12 -6.15 18.31
C ALA A 15 -15.68 -5.65 18.12
N THR A 16 -14.80 -5.90 19.10
CA THR A 16 -13.37 -5.56 19.01
C THR A 16 -12.67 -6.38 17.93
N GLN A 17 -12.94 -7.68 17.84
CA GLN A 17 -12.36 -8.54 16.80
C GLN A 17 -12.89 -8.16 15.40
N TRP A 18 -14.15 -7.72 15.29
CA TRP A 18 -14.70 -7.17 14.05
C TRP A 18 -14.04 -5.84 13.70
N LEU A 19 -13.85 -4.95 14.67
CA LEU A 19 -13.15 -3.69 14.49
C LEU A 19 -11.70 -3.93 14.09
N GLU A 20 -10.94 -4.79 14.75
CA GLU A 20 -9.57 -5.15 14.35
C GLU A 20 -9.52 -5.77 12.95
N ARG A 21 -10.53 -6.55 12.55
CA ARG A 21 -10.63 -7.10 11.19
C ARG A 21 -10.92 -6.02 10.15
N VAL A 22 -11.65 -4.97 10.53
CA VAL A 22 -12.05 -3.84 9.68
C VAL A 22 -11.01 -2.71 9.67
N THR A 23 -10.30 -2.50 10.76
CA THR A 23 -9.33 -1.40 11.01
C THR A 23 -7.88 -1.88 11.11
N GLY A 24 -7.64 -3.18 11.05
CA GLY A 24 -6.30 -3.75 11.03
C GLY A 24 -5.49 -3.18 9.89
N ASP A 25 -4.25 -2.77 10.21
CA ASP A 25 -3.32 -2.21 9.25
C ASP A 25 -3.22 -3.13 8.03
N PRO A 26 -3.60 -2.68 6.82
CA PRO A 26 -3.52 -3.50 5.62
C PRO A 26 -2.09 -3.97 5.35
N MET A 27 -1.07 -3.37 5.95
CA MET A 27 0.34 -3.73 5.82
C MET A 27 0.89 -4.62 6.94
N ALA A 28 0.05 -5.09 7.88
CA ALA A 28 0.48 -5.92 9.01
C ALA A 28 1.17 -7.23 8.58
N ASP A 29 0.76 -7.81 7.44
CA ASP A 29 1.33 -9.02 6.86
C ASP A 29 2.25 -8.73 5.66
N ALA A 30 2.67 -7.48 5.46
CA ALA A 30 3.38 -7.07 4.26
C ALA A 30 4.79 -7.63 4.20
N VAL A 31 5.11 -8.28 3.07
CA VAL A 31 6.41 -8.87 2.77
C VAL A 31 7.23 -7.97 1.86
N ALA A 32 8.55 -8.16 1.88
CA ALA A 32 9.45 -7.45 0.99
C ALA A 32 9.23 -7.85 -0.47
N GLY A 33 9.16 -6.86 -1.35
CA GLY A 33 8.94 -7.01 -2.78
C GLY A 33 9.43 -5.79 -3.56
N ARG A 34 8.82 -5.58 -4.72
CA ARG A 34 9.10 -4.46 -5.60
C ARG A 34 7.87 -4.08 -6.40
N ILE A 35 7.87 -2.87 -6.94
CA ILE A 35 7.01 -2.51 -8.06
C ILE A 35 7.84 -2.34 -9.32
N ARG A 36 7.26 -2.69 -10.47
CA ARG A 36 7.72 -2.31 -11.80
C ARG A 36 6.78 -1.25 -12.32
N VAL A 37 7.29 -0.04 -12.54
CA VAL A 37 6.52 1.07 -13.09
C VAL A 37 6.14 0.72 -14.53
N ASP A 38 4.85 0.72 -14.84
CA ASP A 38 4.33 0.47 -16.18
C ASP A 38 4.11 1.78 -16.94
N ALA A 39 3.49 2.76 -16.29
CA ALA A 39 3.26 4.10 -16.83
C ALA A 39 3.22 5.16 -15.73
N VAL A 40 3.48 6.42 -16.10
CA VAL A 40 3.41 7.57 -15.18
C VAL A 40 2.75 8.75 -15.88
N SER A 41 2.02 9.58 -15.14
CA SER A 41 1.58 10.88 -15.65
C SER A 41 2.80 11.76 -15.97
N ALA A 42 2.67 12.64 -16.96
CA ALA A 42 3.70 13.61 -17.27
C ALA A 42 3.79 14.69 -16.17
N PRO A 43 5.00 15.18 -15.82
CA PRO A 43 5.12 16.31 -14.92
C PRO A 43 4.66 17.59 -15.60
N GLU A 44 3.99 18.45 -14.86
CA GLU A 44 3.71 19.84 -15.24
C GLU A 44 4.97 20.72 -15.16
N GLU A 45 4.97 21.86 -15.84
CA GLU A 45 6.16 22.72 -15.89
C GLU A 45 6.37 23.57 -14.64
N ARG A 46 5.31 23.90 -13.91
CA ARG A 46 5.30 25.08 -13.01
C ARG A 46 5.67 24.79 -11.55
N ARG A 47 5.59 23.54 -11.08
CA ARG A 47 5.74 23.22 -9.64
C ARG A 47 6.88 22.23 -9.41
N ARG A 48 7.56 22.34 -8.27
CA ARG A 48 8.64 21.40 -7.92
C ARG A 48 8.10 20.06 -7.44
N TYR A 49 7.13 20.08 -6.52
CA TYR A 49 6.44 18.90 -6.02
C TYR A 49 5.08 18.82 -6.68
N GLN A 50 4.75 17.66 -7.23
CA GLN A 50 3.55 17.46 -8.03
C GLN A 50 2.99 16.08 -7.80
N GLU A 51 1.68 15.96 -7.98
CA GLU A 51 0.99 14.68 -7.98
C GLU A 51 1.38 13.88 -9.23
N CYS A 52 1.84 12.66 -9.01
CA CYS A 52 2.20 11.70 -10.03
C CYS A 52 1.25 10.51 -9.90
N ARG A 53 0.50 10.23 -10.96
CA ARG A 53 -0.24 8.98 -11.08
C ARG A 53 0.68 7.93 -11.66
N VAL A 54 0.91 6.84 -10.93
CA VAL A 54 1.81 5.74 -11.30
C VAL A 54 0.99 4.48 -11.49
N GLU A 55 1.02 3.92 -12.69
CA GLU A 55 0.54 2.56 -12.96
C GLU A 55 1.74 1.62 -12.85
N ALA A 56 1.59 0.54 -12.09
CA ALA A 56 2.69 -0.38 -11.82
C ALA A 56 2.22 -1.81 -11.59
N THR A 57 3.15 -2.75 -11.76
CA THR A 57 2.97 -4.14 -11.34
C THR A 57 3.73 -4.37 -10.03
N ALA A 58 3.03 -4.75 -8.96
CA ALA A 58 3.63 -5.21 -7.71
C ALA A 58 4.02 -6.68 -7.79
N GLU A 59 5.21 -7.01 -7.31
CA GLU A 59 5.78 -8.36 -7.29
C GLU A 59 6.41 -8.65 -5.92
N ALA A 60 6.08 -9.81 -5.34
CA ALA A 60 6.69 -10.28 -4.10
C ALA A 60 6.64 -11.82 -4.04
N PRO A 61 7.51 -12.49 -3.26
CA PRO A 61 7.51 -13.94 -3.14
C PRO A 61 6.16 -14.48 -2.66
N GLY A 62 5.60 -15.45 -3.39
CA GLY A 62 4.31 -16.06 -3.05
C GLY A 62 3.09 -15.20 -3.39
N ILE A 63 3.28 -13.99 -3.93
CA ILE A 63 2.20 -13.10 -4.35
C ILE A 63 2.23 -13.01 -5.90
N PRO A 64 1.12 -13.33 -6.58
CA PRO A 64 1.02 -13.14 -8.03
C PRO A 64 1.26 -11.68 -8.44
N PRO A 65 1.90 -11.42 -9.60
CA PRO A 65 2.07 -10.06 -10.11
C PRO A 65 0.72 -9.34 -10.18
N THR A 66 0.61 -8.21 -9.49
CA THR A 66 -0.66 -7.50 -9.28
C THR A 66 -0.56 -6.07 -9.79
N GLN A 67 -1.51 -5.66 -10.64
CA GLN A 67 -1.60 -4.29 -11.14
C GLN A 67 -2.09 -3.34 -10.03
N VAL A 68 -1.41 -2.21 -9.87
CA VAL A 68 -1.72 -1.17 -8.89
C VAL A 68 -1.65 0.21 -9.53
N VAL A 69 -2.47 1.12 -9.02
CA VAL A 69 -2.45 2.54 -9.36
C VAL A 69 -2.19 3.32 -8.09
N LEU A 70 -1.19 4.20 -8.13
CA LEU A 70 -0.72 4.97 -6.98
C LEU A 70 -0.78 6.46 -7.33
N GLU A 71 -1.32 7.25 -6.41
CA GLU A 71 -1.31 8.71 -6.47
C GLU A 71 -0.34 9.21 -5.40
N VAL A 72 0.76 9.84 -5.83
CA VAL A 72 1.90 10.17 -4.96
C VAL A 72 2.47 11.52 -5.33
N VAL A 73 2.88 12.31 -4.33
CA VAL A 73 3.56 13.59 -4.57
C VAL A 73 5.07 13.38 -4.71
N ILE A 74 5.61 13.69 -5.90
CA ILE A 74 7.03 13.52 -6.25
C ILE A 74 7.68 14.86 -6.56
N ASP A 75 8.96 15.02 -6.20
CA ASP A 75 9.80 16.13 -6.71
C ASP A 75 10.13 15.87 -8.19
N ARG A 76 9.76 16.81 -9.07
CA ARG A 76 9.90 16.72 -10.53
C ARG A 76 11.29 16.26 -11.00
N ARG A 77 12.34 16.56 -10.23
CA ARG A 77 13.72 16.15 -10.58
C ARG A 77 13.97 14.64 -10.50
N PHE A 78 13.11 13.93 -9.76
CA PHE A 78 13.22 12.50 -9.50
C PHE A 78 11.98 11.76 -10.03
N TRP A 79 11.37 12.26 -11.11
CA TRP A 79 10.17 11.68 -11.66
C TRP A 79 10.41 10.21 -12.09
N PRO A 80 9.55 9.27 -11.67
CA PRO A 80 9.69 7.86 -12.02
C PRO A 80 9.57 7.66 -13.53
N ARG A 81 10.16 6.56 -14.03
CA ARG A 81 10.11 6.18 -15.46
C ARG A 81 9.46 4.82 -15.64
N ALA A 82 8.75 4.64 -16.75
CA ALA A 82 8.29 3.32 -17.17
C ALA A 82 9.46 2.33 -17.27
N GLY A 83 9.24 1.09 -16.83
CA GLY A 83 10.24 0.04 -16.70
C GLY A 83 11.09 0.12 -15.43
N GLN A 84 11.02 1.19 -14.64
CA GLN A 84 11.81 1.33 -13.42
C GLN A 84 11.32 0.37 -12.34
N LEU A 85 12.26 -0.26 -11.63
CA LEU A 85 11.98 -1.11 -10.48
C LEU A 85 12.24 -0.33 -9.20
N LEU A 86 11.26 -0.31 -8.30
CA LEU A 86 11.37 0.35 -6.99
C LEU A 86 11.12 -0.67 -5.88
N PRO A 87 11.88 -0.60 -4.77
CA PRO A 87 11.62 -1.45 -3.62
C PRO A 87 10.23 -1.14 -3.04
N ALA A 88 9.52 -2.18 -2.60
CA ALA A 88 8.21 -2.03 -1.99
C ALA A 88 7.97 -3.09 -0.92
N ARG A 89 6.97 -2.86 -0.07
CA ARG A 89 6.31 -3.89 0.73
C ARG A 89 4.93 -4.15 0.16
N VAL A 90 4.53 -5.41 0.08
CA VAL A 90 3.27 -5.85 -0.51
C VAL A 90 2.51 -6.67 0.52
N SER A 91 1.26 -6.34 0.80
CA SER A 91 0.42 -7.18 1.68
C SER A 91 0.17 -8.53 1.03
N VAL A 92 0.27 -9.59 1.85
CA VAL A 92 -0.07 -10.95 1.41
C VAL A 92 -1.58 -11.09 1.28
N SER A 93 -2.35 -10.60 2.25
CA SER A 93 -3.81 -10.68 2.26
C SER A 93 -4.49 -9.70 1.30
N ARG A 94 -3.84 -8.59 0.95
CA ARG A 94 -4.34 -7.59 -0.01
C ARG A 94 -3.23 -7.15 -0.98
N PRO A 95 -2.90 -7.91 -2.03
CA PRO A 95 -1.80 -7.60 -2.95
C PRO A 95 -1.86 -6.23 -3.66
N THR A 96 -3.01 -5.56 -3.65
CA THR A 96 -3.17 -4.19 -4.15
C THR A 96 -2.73 -3.11 -3.15
N ALA A 97 -2.65 -3.45 -1.86
CA ALA A 97 -2.06 -2.60 -0.84
C ALA A 97 -0.53 -2.75 -0.92
N VAL A 98 0.14 -1.63 -1.19
CA VAL A 98 1.59 -1.58 -1.34
C VAL A 98 2.17 -0.33 -0.70
N GLU A 99 3.34 -0.47 -0.09
CA GLU A 99 4.14 0.65 0.41
C GLU A 99 5.42 0.72 -0.41
N VAL A 100 5.59 1.78 -1.19
CA VAL A 100 6.72 1.92 -2.12
C VAL A 100 7.81 2.78 -1.49
N GLY A 101 9.06 2.32 -1.57
CA GLY A 101 10.24 3.06 -1.11
C GLY A 101 10.63 4.17 -2.08
N TRP A 102 9.86 5.25 -2.15
CA TRP A 102 10.05 6.37 -3.09
C TRP A 102 11.39 7.09 -2.94
N ASP A 103 12.04 7.03 -1.77
CA ASP A 103 13.40 7.58 -1.58
C ASP A 103 14.44 6.93 -2.51
N ALA A 104 14.17 5.75 -3.06
CA ALA A 104 15.02 5.13 -4.08
C ALA A 104 15.13 5.97 -5.36
N LEU A 105 14.16 6.86 -5.64
CA LEU A 105 14.23 7.78 -6.79
C LEU A 105 15.31 8.86 -6.66
N ARG A 106 15.81 9.08 -5.44
CA ARG A 106 16.85 10.09 -5.13
C ARG A 106 18.26 9.53 -5.16
N ARG A 107 18.41 8.23 -5.40
CA ARG A 107 19.69 7.51 -5.35
C ARG A 107 20.31 7.38 -6.74
#